data_AF-A0A257L0R7-F1
#
_entry.id   AF-A0A257L0R7-F1
#
_cell.length_a   1.000
_cell.length_b   1.000
_cell.length_c   1.000
_cell.angle_alpha   90.00
_cell.angle_beta   90.00
_cell.angle_gamma   90.00
#
_symmetry.space_group_name_H-M   'P 1'
#
loop_
_entity.id
_entity.type
_entity.pdbx_description
1 polymer ?
#
loop_
_entity_poly.entity_id
_entity_poly.type
_entity_poly.pdbx_seq_one_letter_code
_entity_poly.pdbx_strand_id
1 'polypeptide(L)'
;MKARLNLPDVTLVCVDTRTPALGIAAMQRCQAQVQFADALLFTELARVPTPPAGIRLLPLQIDSVPAYSDFMLRGLLPHITTSHLLVVQWDGYVLDAGQWDPAWLQCDYLGAPLRNEPPERAVGNGGFSLRSRRLLQALQDPALAMRHPEDICICHDHRAVLEQRHGLRFGSLAQARRFAYERVLPDAPTFGFHGLFNLHRVMPAAELHALVASLPDGLARGLDAHDLCAELIRQGQLGTAALVLAARKRLGMNDRRTWRLRWRFALARLRGGGASGAPG
;
A
#
# COMPACT_ATOMS: atom_id res chain seq x y z
N MET A 1 9.77 -3.60 26.24
CA MET A 1 9.14 -3.19 24.96
C MET A 1 9.97 -2.05 24.39
N LYS A 2 10.28 -2.05 23.08
CA LYS A 2 10.98 -0.94 22.42
C LYS A 2 10.06 0.29 22.45
N ALA A 3 10.58 1.46 22.76
CA ALA A 3 9.77 2.69 22.75
C ALA A 3 9.23 2.95 21.33
N ARG A 4 7.96 3.36 21.22
CA ARG A 4 7.36 3.72 19.93
C ARG A 4 7.96 5.03 19.43
N LEU A 5 8.15 5.14 18.12
CA LEU A 5 8.49 6.40 17.45
C LEU A 5 7.37 7.41 17.69
N ASN A 6 7.66 8.59 18.24
CA ASN A 6 6.66 9.62 18.48
C ASN A 6 6.59 10.59 17.30
N LEU A 7 5.44 10.66 16.62
CA LEU A 7 5.16 11.55 15.49
C LEU A 7 3.95 12.46 15.82
N PRO A 8 4.14 13.49 16.65
CA PRO A 8 3.06 14.38 17.08
C PRO A 8 2.54 15.31 15.96
N ASP A 9 3.25 15.35 14.84
CA ASP A 9 2.94 16.18 13.67
C ASP A 9 2.35 15.39 12.49
N VAL A 10 2.07 14.10 12.69
CA VAL A 10 1.62 13.18 11.64
C VAL A 10 0.31 12.52 12.03
N THR A 11 -0.69 12.61 11.14
CA THR A 11 -1.93 11.82 11.22
C THR A 11 -1.80 10.57 10.36
N LEU A 12 -2.09 9.40 10.92
CA LEU A 12 -2.20 8.16 10.15
C LEU A 12 -3.55 8.13 9.42
N VAL A 13 -3.56 7.88 8.11
CA VAL A 13 -4.79 7.92 7.30
C VAL A 13 -4.92 6.63 6.49
N CYS A 14 -6.09 5.99 6.60
CA CYS A 14 -6.50 4.91 5.72
C CYS A 14 -7.89 5.21 5.14
N VAL A 15 -8.07 4.89 3.87
CA VAL A 15 -9.35 4.98 3.16
C VAL A 15 -9.65 3.59 2.61
N ASP A 16 -10.59 2.88 3.23
CA ASP A 16 -10.99 1.54 2.78
C ASP A 16 -12.48 1.29 3.07
N THR A 17 -13.29 1.35 2.01
CA THR A 17 -14.74 1.09 2.04
C THR A 17 -15.08 -0.35 1.68
N ARG A 18 -14.12 -1.14 1.19
CA ARG A 18 -14.34 -2.50 0.68
C ARG A 18 -14.03 -3.57 1.72
N THR A 19 -12.89 -3.40 2.39
CA THR A 19 -12.28 -4.36 3.31
C THR A 19 -11.72 -3.67 4.55
N PRO A 20 -12.51 -2.86 5.29
CA PRO A 20 -11.99 -2.05 6.39
C PRO A 20 -11.25 -2.85 7.46
N ALA A 21 -11.60 -4.13 7.69
CA ALA A 21 -10.87 -4.99 8.60
C ALA A 21 -9.37 -5.14 8.22
N LEU A 22 -9.04 -5.18 6.93
CA LEU A 22 -7.66 -5.25 6.46
C LEU A 22 -6.95 -3.90 6.64
N GLY A 23 -7.63 -2.79 6.34
CA GLY A 23 -7.12 -1.44 6.62
C GLY A 23 -6.84 -1.21 8.10
N ILE A 24 -7.74 -1.64 9.00
CA ILE A 24 -7.57 -1.60 10.45
C ILE A 24 -6.33 -2.39 10.87
N ALA A 25 -6.13 -3.60 10.34
CA ALA A 25 -4.95 -4.41 10.65
C ALA A 25 -3.65 -3.71 10.23
N ALA A 26 -3.61 -3.09 9.04
CA ALA A 26 -2.46 -2.31 8.57
C ALA A 26 -2.20 -1.09 9.48
N MET A 27 -3.24 -0.36 9.88
CA MET A 27 -3.11 0.77 10.80
C MET A 27 -2.60 0.35 12.19
N GLN A 28 -3.10 -0.77 12.73
CA GLN A 28 -2.64 -1.31 14.01
C GLN A 28 -1.17 -1.74 13.96
N ARG A 29 -0.71 -2.30 12.83
CA ARG A 29 0.72 -2.60 12.60
C ARG A 29 1.56 -1.33 12.65
N CYS A 30 1.08 -0.22 12.10
CA CYS A 30 1.75 1.07 12.22
C CYS A 30 1.76 1.55 13.67
N GLN A 31 0.62 1.51 14.37
CA GLN A 31 0.47 1.99 15.75
C GLN A 31 1.23 1.15 16.80
N ALA A 32 1.57 -0.09 16.47
CA ALA A 32 2.43 -0.93 17.30
C ALA A 32 3.87 -0.39 17.38
N GLN A 33 4.33 0.34 16.36
CA GLN A 33 5.69 0.89 16.29
C GLN A 33 5.74 2.42 16.41
N VAL A 34 4.63 3.10 16.10
CA VAL A 34 4.55 4.56 15.99
C VAL A 34 3.39 5.10 16.81
N GLN A 35 3.63 6.17 17.55
CA GLN A 35 2.62 6.99 18.20
C GLN A 35 2.35 8.21 17.33
N PHE A 36 1.22 8.20 16.62
CA PHE A 36 0.75 9.30 15.78
C PHE A 36 -0.04 10.32 16.60
N ALA A 37 -0.20 11.53 16.07
CA ALA A 37 -1.03 12.57 16.66
C ALA A 37 -2.53 12.20 16.61
N ASP A 38 -2.97 11.63 15.48
CA ASP A 38 -4.31 11.10 15.25
C ASP A 38 -4.23 9.92 14.27
N ALA A 39 -5.29 9.12 14.20
CA ALA A 39 -5.42 8.03 13.25
C ALA A 39 -6.87 7.95 12.74
N LEU A 40 -7.03 8.11 11.42
CA LEU A 40 -8.32 8.24 10.75
C LEU A 40 -8.52 7.09 9.76
N LEU A 41 -9.65 6.39 9.90
CA LEU A 41 -10.14 5.43 8.92
C LEU A 41 -11.42 5.95 8.28
N PHE A 42 -11.36 6.24 6.99
CA PHE A 42 -12.54 6.56 6.19
C PHE A 42 -13.16 5.28 5.63
N THR A 43 -14.39 4.98 6.04
CA THR A 43 -15.06 3.73 5.69
C THR A 43 -16.58 3.80 5.83
N GLU A 44 -17.27 2.76 5.36
CA GLU A 44 -18.68 2.54 5.64
C GLU A 44 -18.84 2.07 7.09
N LEU A 45 -19.37 2.91 7.97
CA LEU A 45 -19.46 2.62 9.42
C LEU A 45 -20.18 1.29 9.73
N ALA A 46 -21.18 0.92 8.92
CA ALA A 46 -21.91 -0.35 9.08
C ALA A 46 -21.01 -1.59 8.92
N ARG A 47 -19.85 -1.48 8.25
CA ARG A 47 -18.87 -2.56 8.10
C ARG A 47 -17.92 -2.68 9.29
N VAL A 48 -17.91 -1.69 10.18
CA VAL A 48 -17.05 -1.64 11.37
C VAL A 48 -17.93 -1.38 12.60
N PRO A 49 -18.67 -2.40 13.08
CA PRO A 49 -19.63 -2.22 14.17
C PRO A 49 -18.98 -1.83 15.50
N THR A 50 -17.67 -2.11 15.65
CA THR A 50 -16.90 -1.74 16.84
C THR A 50 -15.68 -0.92 16.42
N PRO A 51 -15.60 0.36 16.81
CA PRO A 51 -14.44 1.18 16.54
C PRO A 51 -13.16 0.58 17.14
N PRO A 52 -12.06 0.47 16.37
CA PRO A 52 -10.79 0.01 16.92
C PRO A 52 -10.23 1.04 17.90
N ALA A 53 -9.61 0.58 18.99
CA ALA A 53 -8.94 1.46 19.94
C ALA A 53 -7.87 2.30 19.22
N GLY A 54 -7.88 3.61 19.46
CA GLY A 54 -6.91 4.54 18.88
C GLY A 54 -7.10 4.83 17.39
N ILE A 55 -8.20 4.39 16.75
CA ILE A 55 -8.53 4.72 15.36
C ILE A 55 -9.92 5.34 15.32
N ARG A 56 -10.00 6.58 14.83
CA ARG A 56 -11.28 7.28 14.61
C ARG A 56 -11.87 6.87 13.28
N LEU A 57 -13.14 6.48 13.30
CA LEU A 57 -13.89 6.17 12.09
C LEU A 57 -14.55 7.43 11.54
N LEU A 58 -14.42 7.63 10.23
CA LEU A 58 -15.09 8.69 9.49
C LEU A 58 -15.94 8.07 8.38
N PRO A 59 -17.22 8.48 8.24
CA PRO A 59 -18.10 7.91 7.24
C PRO A 59 -17.62 8.29 5.84
N LEU A 60 -17.46 7.29 4.99
CA LEU A 60 -17.19 7.48 3.56
C LEU A 60 -17.71 6.27 2.78
N GLN A 61 -18.30 6.53 1.63
CA GLN A 61 -18.68 5.50 0.69
C GLN A 61 -18.03 5.80 -0.66
N ILE A 62 -17.24 4.86 -1.15
CA ILE A 62 -16.55 4.89 -2.44
C ILE A 62 -16.91 3.60 -3.16
N ASP A 63 -17.46 3.74 -4.36
CA ASP A 63 -17.90 2.64 -5.21
C ASP A 63 -16.92 2.33 -6.36
N SER A 64 -15.91 3.18 -6.57
CA SER A 64 -15.01 3.10 -7.70
C SER A 64 -13.61 3.63 -7.37
N VAL A 65 -12.61 3.13 -8.10
CA VAL A 65 -11.21 3.57 -7.93
C VAL A 65 -11.02 5.06 -8.31
N PRO A 66 -11.70 5.62 -9.34
CA PRO A 66 -11.65 7.07 -9.56
C PRO A 66 -12.25 7.89 -8.43
N ALA A 67 -13.36 7.45 -7.82
CA ALA A 67 -13.94 8.14 -6.66
C ALA A 67 -13.00 8.07 -5.43
N TYR A 68 -12.24 6.99 -5.27
CA TYR A 68 -11.14 6.95 -4.31
C TYR A 68 -10.12 8.06 -4.58
N SER A 69 -9.61 8.17 -5.81
CA SER A 69 -8.63 9.19 -6.16
C SER A 69 -9.18 10.61 -5.96
N ASP A 70 -10.43 10.88 -6.32
CA ASP A 70 -11.07 12.18 -6.10
C ASP A 70 -11.11 12.53 -4.60
N PHE A 71 -11.54 11.59 -3.75
CA PHE A 71 -11.53 11.79 -2.31
C PHE A 71 -10.12 12.05 -1.75
N MET A 72 -9.11 11.30 -2.22
CA MET A 72 -7.72 11.53 -1.82
C MET A 72 -7.18 12.90 -2.23
N LEU A 73 -7.66 13.46 -3.35
CA LEU A 73 -7.22 14.75 -3.89
C LEU A 73 -7.97 15.95 -3.29
N ARG A 74 -9.27 15.81 -3.04
CA ARG A 74 -10.17 16.92 -2.65
C ARG A 74 -10.82 16.74 -1.27
N GLY A 75 -11.04 15.51 -0.83
CA GLY A 75 -11.81 15.20 0.36
C GLY A 75 -11.02 15.16 1.68
N LEU A 76 -9.71 14.97 1.66
CA LEU A 76 -8.92 14.79 2.90
C LEU A 76 -8.73 16.07 3.72
N LEU A 77 -8.58 17.23 3.08
CA LEU A 77 -8.14 18.48 3.72
C LEU A 77 -8.94 18.87 4.97
N PRO A 78 -10.28 18.79 5.01
CA PRO A 78 -11.06 19.18 6.19
C PRO A 78 -10.80 18.34 7.43
N HIS A 79 -10.21 17.14 7.29
CA HIS A 79 -10.05 16.18 8.38
C HIS A 79 -8.64 16.15 8.99
N ILE A 80 -7.66 16.80 8.36
CA ILE A 80 -6.25 16.75 8.78
C ILE A 80 -5.87 18.02 9.53
N THR A 81 -5.62 17.96 10.83
CA THR A 81 -5.18 19.13 11.61
C THR A 81 -3.66 19.24 11.76
N THR A 82 -2.95 18.14 11.55
CA THR A 82 -1.49 18.03 11.64
C THR A 82 -0.78 18.64 10.43
N SER A 83 0.54 18.81 10.54
CA SER A 83 1.35 19.30 9.42
C SER A 83 1.49 18.27 8.29
N HIS A 84 1.48 16.97 8.63
CA HIS A 84 1.60 15.87 7.69
C HIS A 84 0.60 14.76 7.96
N LEU A 85 0.39 13.92 6.95
CA LEU A 85 -0.34 12.68 7.03
C LEU A 85 0.48 11.55 6.42
N LEU A 86 0.43 10.38 7.06
CA LEU A 86 0.92 9.13 6.48
C LEU A 86 -0.27 8.34 5.95
N VAL A 87 -0.39 8.27 4.63
CA VAL A 87 -1.38 7.44 3.94
C VAL A 87 -0.90 6.00 3.95
N VAL A 88 -1.78 5.11 4.39
CA VAL A 88 -1.59 3.65 4.35
C VAL A 88 -2.78 2.98 3.68
N GLN A 89 -2.51 1.90 2.96
CA GLN A 89 -3.51 0.96 2.45
C GLN A 89 -3.36 -0.38 3.18
N TRP A 90 -4.33 -1.26 3.01
CA TRP A 90 -4.32 -2.55 3.71
C TRP A 90 -3.08 -3.41 3.38
N ASP A 91 -2.49 -3.20 2.20
CA ASP A 91 -1.28 -3.85 1.69
C ASP A 91 -0.07 -2.89 1.62
N GLY A 92 -0.10 -1.78 2.36
CA GLY A 92 1.05 -0.88 2.52
C GLY A 92 1.08 -0.23 3.90
N TYR A 93 2.07 -0.60 4.72
CA TYR A 93 2.18 -0.15 6.11
C TYR A 93 3.64 -0.06 6.56
N VAL A 94 3.86 0.48 7.77
CA VAL A 94 5.19 0.62 8.39
C VAL A 94 5.80 -0.75 8.63
N LEU A 95 7.02 -0.95 8.13
CA LEU A 95 7.85 -2.13 8.35
C LEU A 95 8.78 -1.94 9.54
N ASP A 96 9.55 -0.84 9.53
CA ASP A 96 10.54 -0.53 10.56
C ASP A 96 10.50 0.95 10.90
N ALA A 97 9.91 1.28 12.05
CA ALA A 97 9.86 2.66 12.53
C ALA A 97 11.25 3.25 12.84
N GLY A 98 12.28 2.41 13.02
CA GLY A 98 13.66 2.86 13.20
C GLY A 98 14.27 3.53 11.96
N GLN A 99 13.68 3.31 10.79
CA GLN A 99 14.13 3.92 9.54
C GLN A 99 13.61 5.34 9.34
N TRP A 100 12.74 5.84 10.22
CA TRP A 100 12.18 7.19 10.11
C TRP A 100 13.27 8.27 10.13
N ASP A 101 13.19 9.18 9.15
CA ASP A 101 14.06 10.34 9.06
C ASP A 101 13.24 11.62 9.27
N PRO A 102 13.49 12.40 10.34
CA PRO A 102 12.78 13.66 10.58
C PRO A 102 12.85 14.66 9.41
N ALA A 103 13.89 14.58 8.56
CA ALA A 103 14.00 15.42 7.38
C ALA A 103 12.89 15.17 6.35
N TRP A 104 12.16 14.05 6.43
CA TRP A 104 11.01 13.79 5.56
C TRP A 104 9.85 14.77 5.80
N LEU A 105 9.75 15.40 6.98
CA LEU A 105 8.77 16.46 7.26
C LEU A 105 9.09 17.78 6.54
N GLN A 106 10.19 17.85 5.79
CA GLN A 106 10.49 18.96 4.88
C GLN A 106 9.94 18.74 3.46
N CYS A 107 9.35 17.57 3.21
CA CYS A 107 8.75 17.19 1.93
C CYS A 107 7.23 17.33 1.99
N ASP A 108 6.63 17.85 0.93
CA ASP A 108 5.18 17.92 0.76
C ASP A 108 4.60 16.61 0.18
N TYR A 109 5.42 15.83 -0.52
CA TYR A 109 5.10 14.47 -0.97
C TYR A 109 6.33 13.57 -0.91
N LEU A 110 6.19 12.39 -0.32
CA LEU A 110 7.19 11.32 -0.33
C LEU A 110 6.50 9.96 -0.38
N GLY A 111 6.82 9.15 -1.38
CA GLY A 111 6.39 7.76 -1.46
C GLY A 111 7.47 6.90 -2.11
N ALA A 112 7.13 5.65 -2.42
CA ALA A 112 8.07 4.69 -3.00
C ALA A 112 8.55 5.09 -4.41
N PRO A 113 9.75 4.64 -4.83
CA PRO A 113 10.21 4.86 -6.19
C PRO A 113 9.30 4.21 -7.24
N LEU A 114 8.87 4.99 -8.24
CA LEU A 114 8.16 4.50 -9.42
C LEU A 114 9.12 3.76 -10.35
N ARG A 115 8.70 2.57 -10.80
CA ARG A 115 9.50 1.73 -11.70
C ARG A 115 9.50 2.32 -13.11
N ASN A 116 10.66 2.33 -13.75
CA ASN A 116 10.89 2.82 -15.12
C ASN A 116 10.71 4.34 -15.31
N GLU A 117 10.73 5.11 -14.22
CA GLU A 117 10.72 6.57 -14.29
C GLU A 117 12.14 7.14 -14.14
N PRO A 118 12.45 8.27 -14.79
CA PRO A 118 13.73 8.94 -14.60
C PRO A 118 13.80 9.54 -13.19
N PRO A 119 15.02 9.72 -12.61
CA PRO A 119 15.18 10.06 -11.19
C PRO A 119 14.37 11.28 -10.70
N GLU A 120 14.20 12.28 -11.56
CA GLU A 120 13.46 13.50 -11.29
C GLU A 120 11.94 13.30 -11.21
N ARG A 121 11.39 12.21 -11.76
CA ARG A 121 9.96 11.85 -11.70
C ARG A 121 9.70 10.55 -10.95
N ALA A 122 10.76 9.91 -10.45
CA ALA A 122 10.68 8.59 -9.85
C ALA A 122 10.06 8.57 -8.45
N VAL A 123 9.60 9.68 -7.87
CA VAL A 123 8.94 9.67 -6.55
C VAL A 123 7.44 9.75 -6.73
N GLY A 124 6.72 8.72 -6.29
CA GLY A 124 5.27 8.58 -6.42
C GLY A 124 4.74 7.55 -5.42
N ASN A 125 3.77 6.72 -5.83
CA ASN A 125 3.08 5.72 -5.02
C ASN A 125 2.05 6.32 -4.05
N GLY A 126 0.77 6.08 -4.34
CA GLY A 126 -0.34 6.58 -3.52
C GLY A 126 -0.57 5.78 -2.23
N GLY A 127 -0.38 4.47 -2.28
CA GLY A 127 -0.84 3.54 -1.24
C GLY A 127 0.05 3.41 0.01
N PHE A 128 1.28 3.92 -0.03
CA PHE A 128 2.06 4.24 1.17
C PHE A 128 2.85 5.52 0.94
N SER A 129 2.34 6.65 1.43
CA SER A 129 2.93 7.97 1.17
C SER A 129 2.81 8.94 2.35
N LEU A 130 3.86 9.71 2.59
CA LEU A 130 3.84 10.89 3.45
C LEU A 130 3.43 12.10 2.60
N ARG A 131 2.42 12.84 3.06
CA ARG A 131 1.91 14.04 2.38
C ARG A 131 1.84 15.17 3.39
N SER A 132 2.12 16.40 2.99
CA SER A 132 1.90 17.56 3.86
C SER A 132 0.46 18.06 3.76
N ARG A 133 -0.01 18.75 4.80
CA ARG A 133 -1.25 19.52 4.74
C ARG A 133 -1.18 20.65 3.70
N ARG A 134 0.01 21.21 3.48
CA ARG A 134 0.27 22.21 2.42
C ARG A 134 -0.02 21.65 1.03
N LEU A 135 0.35 20.39 0.76
CA LEU A 135 -0.05 19.72 -0.48
C LEU A 135 -1.57 19.62 -0.59
N LEU A 136 -2.27 19.18 0.47
CA LEU A 136 -3.74 19.07 0.44
C LEU A 136 -4.40 20.43 0.18
N GLN A 137 -3.83 21.53 0.68
CA GLN A 137 -4.29 22.89 0.40
C GLN A 137 -4.06 23.29 -1.07
N ALA A 138 -2.85 23.05 -1.59
CA ALA A 138 -2.51 23.36 -2.98
C ALA A 138 -3.38 22.58 -3.99
N LEU A 139 -3.72 21.33 -3.67
CA LEU A 139 -4.62 20.51 -4.47
C LEU A 139 -6.04 21.08 -4.56
N GLN A 140 -6.40 22.07 -3.72
CA GLN A 140 -7.69 22.76 -3.84
C GLN A 140 -7.72 23.80 -4.96
N ASP A 141 -6.58 24.12 -5.58
CA ASP A 141 -6.52 25.04 -6.72
C ASP A 141 -7.45 24.58 -7.86
N PRO A 142 -8.43 25.39 -8.28
CA PRO A 142 -9.37 25.03 -9.34
C PRO A 142 -8.71 24.94 -10.72
N ALA A 143 -7.48 25.47 -10.89
CA ALA A 143 -6.72 25.32 -12.13
C ALA A 143 -6.13 23.91 -12.31
N LEU A 144 -6.09 23.09 -11.25
CA LEU A 144 -5.55 21.74 -11.31
C LEU A 144 -6.65 20.74 -11.72
N ALA A 145 -6.49 20.12 -12.90
CA ALA A 145 -7.38 19.09 -13.39
C ALA A 145 -7.12 17.74 -12.70
N MET A 146 -7.99 17.36 -11.76
CA MET A 146 -7.84 16.11 -11.00
C MET A 146 -8.19 14.90 -11.87
N ARG A 147 -7.37 13.84 -11.78
CA ARG A 147 -7.62 12.57 -12.46
C ARG A 147 -7.11 11.37 -11.67
N HIS A 148 -7.60 10.21 -12.04
CA HIS A 148 -7.12 8.93 -11.54
C HIS A 148 -5.92 8.44 -12.37
N PRO A 149 -4.88 7.84 -11.75
CA PRO A 149 -4.67 7.70 -10.30
C PRO A 149 -4.14 8.96 -9.62
N GLU A 150 -4.44 9.13 -8.33
CA GLU A 150 -4.17 10.36 -7.59
C GLU A 150 -2.67 10.65 -7.43
N ASP A 151 -1.85 9.62 -7.29
CA ASP A 151 -0.41 9.76 -7.13
C ASP A 151 0.25 10.23 -8.42
N ILE A 152 -0.16 9.72 -9.58
CA ILE A 152 0.27 10.22 -10.89
C ILE A 152 -0.25 11.63 -11.11
N CYS A 153 -1.51 11.90 -10.76
CA CYS A 153 -2.06 13.25 -10.83
C CYS A 153 -1.20 14.26 -10.05
N ILE A 154 -0.76 13.92 -8.84
CA ILE A 154 0.10 14.76 -8.01
C ILE A 154 1.54 14.81 -8.56
N CYS A 155 2.17 13.66 -8.76
CA CYS A 155 3.62 13.52 -8.92
C CYS A 155 4.10 13.65 -10.37
N HIS A 156 3.21 13.44 -11.34
CA HIS A 156 3.52 13.57 -12.76
C HIS A 156 2.85 14.78 -13.39
N ASP A 157 1.54 14.89 -13.24
CA ASP A 157 0.77 15.81 -14.07
C ASP A 157 0.87 17.24 -13.54
N HIS A 158 0.74 17.38 -12.22
CA HIS A 158 0.73 18.69 -11.58
C HIS A 158 2.02 19.01 -10.84
N ARG A 159 3.01 18.12 -10.80
CA ARG A 159 4.24 18.32 -10.03
C ARG A 159 4.92 19.66 -10.33
N ALA A 160 5.12 19.99 -11.60
CA ALA A 160 5.76 21.24 -11.99
C ALA A 160 4.98 22.47 -11.49
N VAL A 161 3.66 22.45 -11.62
CA VAL A 161 2.79 23.54 -11.14
C VAL A 161 2.80 23.63 -9.61
N LEU A 162 2.76 22.49 -8.92
CA LEU A 162 2.82 22.40 -7.46
C LEU A 162 4.16 22.92 -6.91
N GLU A 163 5.28 22.60 -7.55
CA GLU A 163 6.61 23.09 -7.16
C GLU A 163 6.74 24.60 -7.46
N GLN A 164 6.39 25.05 -8.67
CA GLN A 164 6.62 26.42 -9.12
C GLN A 164 5.64 27.43 -8.51
N ARG A 165 4.34 27.11 -8.49
CA ARG A 165 3.29 28.05 -8.07
C ARG A 165 2.97 27.96 -6.58
N HIS A 166 3.03 26.74 -6.03
CA HIS A 166 2.68 26.48 -4.62
C HIS A 166 3.91 26.26 -3.73
N GLY A 167 5.12 26.30 -4.30
CA GLY A 167 6.38 26.18 -3.57
C GLY A 167 6.56 24.83 -2.89
N LEU A 168 5.88 23.78 -3.37
CA LEU A 168 5.92 22.46 -2.76
C LEU A 168 7.24 21.75 -3.05
N ARG A 169 7.62 20.83 -2.16
CA ARG A 169 8.86 20.05 -2.26
C ARG A 169 8.55 18.58 -2.32
N PHE A 170 8.82 17.94 -3.45
CA PHE A 170 8.80 16.49 -3.54
C PHE A 170 10.10 15.92 -2.97
N GLY A 171 10.00 14.78 -2.29
CA GLY A 171 11.21 14.10 -1.81
C GLY A 171 12.12 13.68 -2.97
N SER A 172 13.40 13.59 -2.67
CA SER A 172 14.41 13.06 -3.59
C SER A 172 14.28 11.54 -3.76
N LEU A 173 14.81 11.00 -4.86
CA LEU A 173 14.89 9.55 -5.07
C LEU A 173 15.64 8.82 -3.93
N ALA A 174 16.66 9.44 -3.36
CA ALA A 174 17.40 8.88 -2.23
C ALA A 174 16.54 8.77 -0.97
N GLN A 175 15.72 9.79 -0.68
CA GLN A 175 14.74 9.73 0.40
C GLN A 175 13.68 8.67 0.12
N ALA A 176 13.13 8.62 -1.11
CA ALA A 176 12.13 7.64 -1.51
C ALA A 176 12.59 6.20 -1.30
N ARG A 177 13.82 5.87 -1.70
CA ARG A 177 14.43 4.54 -1.51
C ARG A 177 14.57 4.13 -0.04
N ARG A 178 14.75 5.08 0.88
CA ARG A 178 14.80 4.81 2.33
C ARG A 178 13.39 4.78 2.95
N PHE A 179 12.47 5.56 2.40
CA PHE A 179 11.11 5.67 2.89
C PHE A 179 10.32 4.40 2.61
N ALA A 180 10.20 3.97 1.35
CA ALA A 180 9.41 2.81 1.01
C ALA A 180 9.82 2.17 -0.32
N TYR A 181 9.35 0.94 -0.53
CA TYR A 181 9.45 0.26 -1.81
C TYR A 181 8.11 -0.30 -2.25
N GLU A 182 7.95 -0.47 -3.56
CA GLU A 182 6.80 -1.15 -4.16
C GLU A 182 7.30 -2.11 -5.25
N ARG A 183 7.59 -1.59 -6.46
CA ARG A 183 8.07 -2.42 -7.59
C ARG A 183 9.58 -2.41 -7.78
N VAL A 184 10.28 -1.45 -7.19
CA VAL A 184 11.74 -1.39 -7.15
C VAL A 184 12.17 -1.97 -5.82
N LEU A 185 12.87 -3.11 -5.84
CA LEU A 185 13.32 -3.74 -4.60
C LEU A 185 14.34 -2.86 -3.88
N PRO A 186 14.31 -2.80 -2.55
CA PRO A 186 15.25 -2.00 -1.79
C PRO A 186 16.56 -2.77 -1.56
N ASP A 187 17.66 -2.04 -1.49
CA ASP A 187 18.99 -2.60 -1.16
C ASP A 187 19.32 -2.51 0.35
N ALA A 188 18.43 -1.88 1.13
CA ALA A 188 18.54 -1.68 2.57
C ALA A 188 17.15 -1.67 3.21
N PRO A 189 17.04 -1.81 4.56
CA PRO A 189 15.75 -1.68 5.24
C PRO A 189 15.05 -0.34 4.94
N THR A 190 13.73 -0.37 4.76
CA THR A 190 12.90 0.81 4.50
C THR A 190 11.91 1.06 5.65
N PHE A 191 11.41 2.28 5.76
CA PHE A 191 10.38 2.60 6.76
C PHE A 191 9.06 1.87 6.50
N GLY A 192 8.64 1.76 5.24
CA GLY A 192 7.46 0.99 4.86
C GLY A 192 7.59 0.34 3.48
N PHE A 193 6.46 -0.11 2.97
CA PHE A 193 6.33 -0.72 1.65
C PHE A 193 4.91 -0.56 1.13
N HIS A 194 4.67 -0.93 -0.12
CA HIS A 194 3.35 -1.02 -0.71
C HIS A 194 3.19 -2.24 -1.61
N GLY A 195 1.96 -2.71 -1.74
CA GLY A 195 1.51 -3.68 -2.74
C GLY A 195 1.38 -5.11 -2.22
N LEU A 196 0.23 -5.73 -2.49
CA LEU A 196 -0.10 -7.12 -2.15
C LEU A 196 1.00 -8.12 -2.55
N PHE A 197 1.63 -7.93 -3.70
CA PHE A 197 2.69 -8.81 -4.19
C PHE A 197 3.98 -8.75 -3.35
N ASN A 198 4.12 -7.81 -2.42
CA ASN A 198 5.23 -7.76 -1.48
C ASN A 198 4.92 -8.44 -0.14
N LEU A 199 3.68 -8.86 0.12
CA LEU A 199 3.29 -9.46 1.42
C LEU A 199 4.09 -10.74 1.76
N HIS A 200 4.52 -11.50 0.76
CA HIS A 200 5.38 -12.67 0.97
C HIS A 200 6.76 -12.34 1.57
N ARG A 201 7.19 -11.07 1.52
CA ARG A 201 8.51 -10.61 2.04
C ARG A 201 8.40 -10.10 3.46
N VAL A 202 7.25 -9.53 3.81
CA VAL A 202 7.08 -8.73 5.03
C VAL A 202 6.27 -9.46 6.10
N MET A 203 5.69 -10.61 5.76
CA MET A 203 4.80 -11.38 6.62
C MET A 203 5.24 -12.84 6.70
N PRO A 204 5.16 -13.50 7.88
CA PRO A 204 5.40 -14.93 8.00
C PRO A 204 4.46 -15.76 7.12
N ALA A 205 4.95 -16.89 6.58
CA ALA A 205 4.20 -17.72 5.63
C ALA A 205 2.83 -18.19 6.15
N ALA A 206 2.73 -18.55 7.43
CA ALA A 206 1.47 -18.97 8.05
C ALA A 206 0.44 -17.83 8.14
N GLU A 207 0.91 -16.62 8.46
CA GLU A 207 0.06 -15.44 8.54
C GLU A 207 -0.41 -15.03 7.13
N LEU A 208 0.50 -15.06 6.15
CA LEU A 208 0.15 -14.80 4.76
C LEU A 208 -0.87 -15.79 4.23
N HIS A 209 -0.73 -17.07 4.59
CA HIS A 209 -1.70 -18.10 4.22
C HIS A 209 -3.10 -17.77 4.75
N ALA A 210 -3.21 -17.44 6.05
CA ALA A 210 -4.47 -17.07 6.68
C ALA A 210 -5.08 -15.81 6.04
N LEU A 211 -4.26 -14.79 5.78
CA LEU A 211 -4.68 -13.57 5.09
C LEU A 211 -5.26 -13.91 3.72
N VAL A 212 -4.50 -14.59 2.85
CA VAL A 212 -4.92 -14.96 1.50
C VAL A 212 -6.20 -15.80 1.51
N ALA A 213 -6.38 -16.68 2.50
CA ALA A 213 -7.60 -17.47 2.67
C ALA A 213 -8.85 -16.60 2.98
N SER A 214 -8.66 -15.46 3.65
CA SER A 214 -9.72 -14.52 4.01
C SER A 214 -9.99 -13.43 2.96
N LEU A 215 -9.11 -13.23 1.98
CA LEU A 215 -9.26 -12.16 1.00
C LEU A 215 -10.49 -12.39 0.12
N PRO A 216 -11.28 -11.35 -0.19
CA PRO A 216 -12.34 -11.45 -1.18
C PRO A 216 -11.79 -11.86 -2.55
N ASP A 217 -12.50 -12.77 -3.23
CA ASP A 217 -12.09 -13.29 -4.55
C ASP A 217 -11.75 -12.17 -5.53
N GLY A 218 -12.47 -11.05 -5.52
CA GLY A 218 -12.24 -9.91 -6.40
C GLY A 218 -10.80 -9.37 -6.39
N LEU A 219 -10.06 -9.50 -5.29
CA LEU A 219 -8.64 -9.12 -5.21
C LEU A 219 -7.74 -10.01 -6.06
N ALA A 220 -8.17 -11.24 -6.35
CA ALA A 220 -7.42 -12.16 -7.19
C ALA A 220 -7.44 -11.81 -8.69
N ARG A 221 -8.26 -10.83 -9.13
CA ARG A 221 -8.33 -10.38 -10.54
C ARG A 221 -7.08 -9.61 -10.98
N GLY A 222 -6.47 -8.86 -10.06
CA GLY A 222 -5.43 -7.90 -10.36
C GLY A 222 -4.10 -8.52 -10.80
N LEU A 223 -3.22 -7.66 -11.33
CA LEU A 223 -1.82 -7.98 -11.58
C LEU A 223 -1.08 -8.33 -10.28
N ASP A 224 -1.39 -7.63 -9.19
CA ASP A 224 -0.70 -7.84 -7.92
C ASP A 224 -0.95 -9.23 -7.34
N ALA A 225 -2.17 -9.74 -7.42
CA ALA A 225 -2.47 -11.12 -7.02
C ALA A 225 -1.80 -12.16 -7.96
N HIS A 226 -1.68 -11.85 -9.25
CA HIS A 226 -0.91 -12.69 -10.17
C HIS A 226 0.57 -12.74 -9.77
N ASP A 227 1.17 -11.59 -9.47
CA ASP A 227 2.58 -11.47 -9.13
C ASP A 227 2.88 -12.13 -7.77
N LEU A 228 2.00 -11.94 -6.78
CA LEU A 228 2.05 -12.70 -5.52
C LEU A 228 2.02 -14.21 -5.77
N CYS A 229 1.08 -14.69 -6.58
CA CYS A 229 0.95 -16.12 -6.88
C CYS A 229 2.20 -16.67 -7.57
N ALA A 230 2.76 -15.92 -8.53
CA ALA A 230 3.98 -16.31 -9.25
C ALA A 230 5.15 -16.51 -8.29
N GLU A 231 5.24 -15.64 -7.29
CA GLU A 231 6.31 -15.60 -6.31
C GLU A 231 6.14 -16.67 -5.22
N LEU A 232 4.91 -16.92 -4.76
CA LEU A 232 4.59 -18.06 -3.90
C LEU A 232 4.94 -19.40 -4.56
N ILE A 233 4.64 -19.56 -5.85
CA ILE A 233 5.03 -20.76 -6.62
C ILE A 233 6.56 -20.87 -6.67
N ARG A 234 7.25 -19.76 -6.94
CA ARG A 234 8.73 -19.73 -7.04
C ARG A 234 9.39 -20.17 -5.73
N GLN A 235 8.79 -19.82 -4.59
CA GLN A 235 9.28 -20.16 -3.25
C GLN A 235 8.81 -21.53 -2.74
N GLY A 236 8.00 -22.27 -3.51
CA GLY A 236 7.44 -23.54 -3.05
C GLY A 236 6.33 -23.40 -2.01
N GLN A 237 5.78 -22.19 -1.79
CA GLN A 237 4.61 -21.96 -0.92
C GLN A 237 3.31 -22.38 -1.64
N LEU A 238 3.23 -23.65 -2.02
CA LEU A 238 2.20 -24.16 -2.94
C LEU A 238 0.80 -24.16 -2.31
N GLY A 239 0.67 -24.36 -1.00
CA GLY A 239 -0.63 -24.27 -0.31
C GLY A 239 -1.26 -22.89 -0.48
N THR A 240 -0.49 -21.83 -0.24
CA THR A 240 -0.96 -20.44 -0.39
C THR A 240 -1.16 -20.07 -1.86
N ALA A 241 -0.27 -20.50 -2.76
CA ALA A 241 -0.46 -20.27 -4.20
C ALA A 241 -1.75 -20.93 -4.74
N ALA A 242 -2.12 -22.11 -4.21
CA ALA A 242 -3.34 -22.80 -4.59
C ALA A 242 -4.60 -22.00 -4.23
N LEU A 243 -4.61 -21.28 -3.11
CA LEU A 243 -5.72 -20.39 -2.72
C LEU A 243 -5.93 -19.28 -3.75
N VAL A 244 -4.85 -18.62 -4.18
CA VAL A 244 -4.93 -17.57 -5.21
C VAL A 244 -5.42 -18.14 -6.54
N LEU A 245 -4.90 -19.29 -6.96
CA LEU A 245 -5.36 -19.98 -8.17
C LEU A 245 -6.83 -20.40 -8.11
N ALA A 246 -7.29 -20.86 -6.94
CA ALA A 246 -8.68 -21.23 -6.72
C ALA A 246 -9.61 -20.00 -6.80
N ALA A 247 -9.22 -18.87 -6.21
CA ALA A 247 -9.96 -17.61 -6.33
C ALA A 247 -10.05 -17.15 -7.80
N ARG A 248 -8.92 -17.18 -8.54
CA ARG A 248 -8.92 -16.88 -9.99
C ARG A 248 -9.83 -17.83 -10.78
N LYS A 249 -9.88 -19.11 -10.42
CA LYS A 249 -10.77 -20.10 -11.04
C LYS A 249 -12.25 -19.78 -10.77
N ARG A 250 -12.61 -19.46 -9.51
CA ARG A 250 -13.99 -19.07 -9.14
C ARG A 250 -14.45 -17.82 -9.88
N LEU A 251 -13.54 -16.90 -10.16
CA LEU A 251 -13.79 -15.70 -10.97
C LEU A 251 -13.86 -15.97 -12.50
N GLY A 252 -13.73 -17.22 -12.94
CA GLY A 252 -13.75 -17.58 -14.36
C GLY A 252 -12.51 -17.15 -15.14
N MET A 253 -11.40 -16.83 -14.47
CA MET A 253 -10.19 -16.35 -15.14
C MET A 253 -9.49 -17.49 -15.88
N ASN A 254 -9.47 -17.39 -17.21
CA ASN A 254 -8.80 -18.33 -18.12
C ASN A 254 -7.87 -17.60 -19.11
N ASP A 255 -7.39 -16.42 -18.74
CA ASP A 255 -6.44 -15.64 -19.54
C ASP A 255 -5.04 -16.30 -19.56
N ARG A 256 -4.20 -15.86 -20.50
CA ARG A 256 -2.83 -16.38 -20.70
C ARG A 256 -1.99 -16.33 -19.42
N ARG A 257 -2.16 -15.32 -18.56
CA ARG A 257 -1.39 -15.20 -17.31
C ARG A 257 -1.82 -16.25 -16.30
N THR A 258 -3.13 -16.46 -16.14
CA THR A 258 -3.66 -17.52 -15.28
C THR A 258 -3.20 -18.92 -15.73
N TRP A 259 -3.20 -19.19 -17.03
CA TRP A 259 -2.67 -20.45 -17.58
C TRP A 259 -1.18 -20.65 -17.28
N ARG A 260 -0.36 -19.59 -17.43
CA ARG A 260 1.06 -19.62 -17.07
C ARG A 260 1.26 -19.95 -15.59
N LEU A 261 0.46 -19.37 -14.69
CA LEU A 261 0.53 -19.70 -13.26
C LEU A 261 0.17 -21.17 -13.00
N ARG A 262 -0.91 -21.68 -13.60
CA ARG A 262 -1.32 -23.10 -13.47
C ARG A 262 -0.22 -24.05 -13.93
N TRP A 263 0.42 -23.76 -15.06
CA TRP A 263 1.53 -24.56 -15.58
C TRP A 263 2.75 -24.53 -14.65
N ARG A 264 3.17 -23.33 -14.20
CA ARG A 264 4.27 -23.17 -13.24
C ARG A 264 3.98 -23.91 -11.92
N PHE A 265 2.74 -23.83 -11.44
CA PHE A 265 2.28 -24.52 -10.24
C PHE A 265 2.35 -26.05 -10.40
N ALA A 266 1.89 -26.59 -11.52
CA ALA A 266 1.96 -28.03 -11.80
C ALA A 266 3.41 -28.54 -11.84
N LEU A 267 4.31 -27.81 -12.52
CA LEU A 267 5.72 -28.13 -12.53
C LEU A 267 6.36 -28.08 -11.13
N ALA A 268 6.02 -27.08 -10.33
CA ALA A 268 6.53 -26.95 -8.97
C ALA A 268 6.06 -28.12 -8.08
N ARG A 269 4.80 -28.59 -8.23
CA ARG A 269 4.29 -29.78 -7.52
C ARG A 269 5.06 -31.05 -7.89
N LEU A 270 5.34 -31.25 -9.18
CA LEU A 270 6.10 -32.42 -9.63
C LEU A 270 7.53 -32.44 -9.07
N ARG A 271 8.18 -31.27 -9.00
CA ARG A 271 9.53 -31.13 -8.41
C ARG A 271 9.53 -31.34 -6.90
N GLY A 272 8.53 -30.83 -6.19
CA GLY A 272 8.40 -31.00 -4.73
C GLY A 272 8.04 -32.43 -4.31
N GLY A 273 7.29 -33.17 -5.13
CA GLY A 273 6.95 -34.57 -4.89
C GLY A 273 8.06 -35.58 -5.22
N GLY A 274 9.11 -35.15 -5.93
CA GLY A 274 10.26 -36.01 -6.27
C GLY A 274 11.33 -36.11 -5.17
N ALA A 275 11.30 -35.24 -4.17
CA ALA A 275 12.29 -35.22 -3.08
C ALA A 275 11.97 -36.17 -1.92
N SER A 276 10.81 -36.84 -1.94
CA SER A 276 10.39 -37.81 -0.92
C SER A 276 10.46 -39.27 -1.39
N GLY A 277 11.30 -39.56 -2.40
CA GLY A 277 11.29 -40.85 -3.11
C GLY A 277 12.66 -41.45 -3.43
N ALA A 278 13.68 -41.23 -2.60
CA ALA A 278 14.93 -42.00 -2.68
C ALA A 278 15.04 -42.91 -1.44
N PRO A 279 14.95 -44.25 -1.58
CA PRO A 279 15.35 -45.17 -0.54
C PRO A 279 16.88 -45.34 -0.60
N GLY A 280 17.54 -45.05 0.53
CA GLY A 280 18.94 -45.35 0.79
C GLY A 280 19.12 -45.56 2.28
#